data_AF-A0A6A0AUI5-F1
#
_entry.id   AF-A0A6A0AUI5-F1
#
_cell.length_a   1.000
_cell.length_b   1.000
_cell.length_c   1.000
_cell.angle_alpha   90.00
_cell.angle_beta   90.00
_cell.angle_gamma   90.00
#
_symmetry.space_group_name_H-M   'P 1'
#
loop_
_entity.id
_entity.type
_entity.pdbx_description
1 polymer ?
#
loop_
_entity_poly.entity_id
_entity_poly.type
_entity_poly.pdbx_seq_one_letter_code
_entity_poly.pdbx_strand_id
1 'polypeptide(L)' 'MSPMWDDQPVHAAGICAACGLHTDNGVVTWVPRMSAADLRLIVHADPDACPPPQDLSPLSLRRL' A
#
# COMPACT_ATOMS: atom_id res chain seq x y z
N MET A 1 14.81 -14.01 -17.60
CA MET A 1 13.65 -13.35 -16.97
C MET A 1 14.06 -11.92 -16.72
N SER A 2 13.48 -10.98 -17.46
CA SER A 2 13.77 -9.54 -17.26
C SER A 2 13.28 -9.11 -15.89
N PRO A 3 13.95 -8.15 -15.22
CA PRO A 3 13.52 -7.68 -13.91
C PRO A 3 12.14 -7.01 -14.03
N MET A 4 11.14 -7.50 -13.29
CA MET A 4 9.75 -6.99 -13.25
C MET A 4 9.60 -5.55 -12.69
N TRP A 5 10.68 -4.78 -12.62
CA TRP A 5 10.71 -3.44 -12.02
C TRP A 5 10.41 -2.32 -13.05
N ASP A 6 10.36 -2.66 -14.35
CA ASP A 6 10.08 -1.73 -15.46
C ASP A 6 8.61 -1.73 -15.91
N ASP A 7 7.71 -2.40 -15.17
CA ASP A 7 6.29 -2.37 -15.48
C ASP A 7 5.71 -0.99 -15.12
N GLN A 8 4.90 -0.43 -16.02
CA GLN A 8 4.14 0.79 -15.76
C GLN A 8 3.34 0.64 -14.46
N PRO A 9 3.30 1.67 -13.60
CA PRO A 9 2.58 1.59 -12.34
C PRO A 9 1.11 1.27 -12.59
N VAL A 10 0.63 0.19 -11.96
CA VAL A 10 -0.77 -0.22 -12.06
C VAL A 10 -1.60 0.66 -11.14
N HIS A 11 -2.55 1.42 -11.69
CA HIS A 11 -3.44 2.27 -10.89
C HIS A 11 -4.57 1.47 -10.26
N ALA A 12 -4.97 1.85 -9.05
CA ALA A 12 -6.12 1.28 -8.34
C ALA A 12 -6.68 2.24 -7.27
N ALA A 13 -7.98 2.13 -7.03
CA ALA A 13 -8.63 2.73 -5.87
C ALA A 13 -8.54 1.80 -4.65
N GLY A 14 -8.43 2.38 -3.44
CA GLY A 14 -8.46 1.64 -2.18
C GLY A 14 -7.80 2.36 -1.02
N ILE A 15 -7.59 1.64 0.09
CA ILE A 15 -6.94 2.21 1.28
C ILE A 15 -5.42 2.29 1.06
N CYS A 16 -4.88 3.50 1.16
CA CYS A 16 -3.45 3.74 1.15
C CYS A 16 -2.80 3.07 2.36
N ALA A 17 -1.83 2.19 2.13
CA ALA A 17 -1.09 1.49 3.17
C ALA A 17 -0.20 2.43 4.01
N ALA A 18 0.13 3.62 3.50
CA ALA A 18 0.98 4.59 4.20
C ALA A 18 0.20 5.47 5.19
N CYS A 19 -0.93 6.05 4.78
CA CYS A 19 -1.70 6.99 5.60
C CYS A 19 -3.01 6.41 6.16
N GLY A 20 -3.46 5.24 5.69
CA GLY A 20 -4.71 4.59 6.10
C GLY A 20 -5.98 5.21 5.52
N LEU A 21 -5.87 6.21 4.64
CA LEU A 21 -7.02 6.86 3.98
C LEU A 21 -7.32 6.23 2.62
N HIS A 22 -8.57 6.34 2.18
CA HIS A 22 -8.98 5.92 0.85
C HIS A 22 -8.44 6.88 -0.22
N THR A 23 -7.96 6.32 -1.33
CA THR A 23 -7.56 7.03 -2.54
C THR A 23 -8.25 6.43 -3.76
N ASP A 24 -8.73 7.29 -4.66
CA ASP A 24 -9.24 6.86 -5.97
C ASP A 24 -8.14 6.81 -7.05
N ASN A 25 -6.97 7.37 -6.74
CA ASN A 25 -5.82 7.45 -7.64
C ASN A 25 -4.56 6.90 -6.97
N GLY A 26 -4.63 5.65 -6.50
CA GLY A 26 -3.47 4.95 -5.96
C GLY A 26 -2.69 4.20 -7.03
N VAL A 27 -1.45 3.86 -6.72
CA VAL A 27 -0.62 2.89 -7.45
C VAL A 27 -0.45 1.62 -6.62
N VAL A 28 -0.36 0.49 -7.31
CA VAL A 28 -0.17 -0.82 -6.69
C VAL A 28 1.32 -1.12 -6.54
N THR A 29 1.73 -1.45 -5.31
CA THR A 29 3.07 -1.93 -4.99
C THR A 29 2.98 -3.37 -4.49
N TRP A 30 3.76 -4.26 -5.09
CA TRP A 30 3.84 -5.66 -4.66
C TRP A 30 5.05 -5.86 -3.73
N VAL A 31 4.81 -6.45 -2.56
CA VAL A 31 5.87 -6.82 -1.63
C VAL A 31 6.06 -8.33 -1.69
N PRO A 32 7.20 -8.82 -2.20
CA PRO A 32 7.46 -10.24 -2.31
C PRO A 32 7.60 -10.88 -0.93
N ARG A 33 7.02 -12.07 -0.74
CA ARG A 33 7.18 -12.83 0.51
C ARG A 33 7.80 -14.20 0.25
N MET A 34 8.76 -14.58 1.11
CA MET A 34 9.54 -15.82 0.92
C MET A 34 8.72 -17.10 1.08
N SER A 35 7.68 -17.10 1.91
CA SER A 35 6.94 -18.30 2.30
C SER A 35 5.42 -18.15 2.20
N ALA A 36 4.94 -17.12 1.51
CA ALA A 36 3.51 -16.83 1.35
C ALA A 36 3.27 -16.07 0.05
N ALA A 37 2.00 -15.94 -0.33
CA ALA A 37 1.62 -15.10 -1.47
C ALA A 37 2.08 -13.64 -1.27
N ASP A 38 2.46 -12.99 -2.36
CA ASP A 38 2.88 -11.60 -2.36
C ASP A 38 1.80 -10.67 -1.81
N LEU A 39 2.22 -9.61 -1.13
CA LEU A 39 1.30 -8.62 -0.60
C LEU A 39 1.07 -7.52 -1.63
N ARG A 40 -0.20 -7.27 -1.93
CA ARG A 40 -0.64 -6.14 -2.74
C ARG A 40 -0.89 -4.94 -1.84
N LEU A 41 -0.10 -3.88 -1.99
CA LEU A 41 -0.29 -2.61 -1.30
C LEU A 41 -0.80 -1.57 -2.30
N ILE A 42 -1.66 -0.67 -1.84
CA ILE A 42 -2.07 0.53 -2.59
C ILE A 42 -1.45 1.72 -1.87
N VAL A 43 -0.84 2.65 -2.59
CA VAL A 43 -0.35 3.92 -2.06
C VAL A 43 -0.80 5.07 -2.97
N HIS A 44 -0.92 6.29 -2.47
CA HIS A 44 -1.26 7.42 -3.35
C HIS A 44 -0.24 7.55 -4.48
N ALA A 45 -0.71 7.78 -5.71
CA ALA A 45 0.17 8.03 -6.85
C ALA A 45 0.95 9.34 -6.69
N ASP A 46 0.31 10.34 -6.05
CA ASP A 46 0.91 11.61 -5.70
C ASP A 46 1.31 11.62 -4.21
N PRO A 47 2.61 11.72 -3.87
CA PRO A 47 3.06 11.82 -2.50
C PRO A 47 2.50 13.02 -1.74
N ASP A 48 2.26 14.15 -2.41
CA ASP A 48 1.72 15.37 -1.78
C ASP A 48 0.24 15.20 -1.41
N ALA A 49 -0.45 14.24 -2.03
CA ALA A 49 -1.80 13.83 -1.68
C ALA A 49 -1.86 12.82 -0.53
N CYS A 50 -0.71 12.30 -0.06
CA CYS A 50 -0.63 11.38 1.05
C CYS A 50 -0.32 12.15 2.35
N PRO A 51 -1.32 12.40 3.22
CA PRO A 51 -1.04 13.05 4.49
C PRO A 51 -0.13 12.17 5.36
N PRO A 52 0.59 12.77 6.33
CA PRO A 52 1.37 11.99 7.29
C PRO A 52 0.46 10.95 7.97
N PRO A 53 1.00 9.75 8.28
CA PRO A 53 0.24 8.71 8.94
C PRO A 53 -0.42 9.30 10.18
N GLN A 54 -1.75 9.26 10.20
CA GLN A 54 -2.47 9.64 11.40
C GLN A 54 -2.17 8.55 12.40
N ASP A 55 -1.65 8.94 13.57
CA ASP A 55 -1.23 8.02 14.61
C ASP A 55 -2.37 7.03 14.87
N LEU A 56 -2.25 5.83 14.29
CA LEU A 56 -3.17 4.74 14.52
C LEU A 56 -2.86 4.26 15.92
N SER A 57 -3.34 5.03 16.91
CA SER A 57 -3.26 4.74 18.33
C SER A 57 -3.39 3.24 18.49
N PRO A 58 -2.42 2.57 19.12
CA PRO A 58 -2.17 1.16 18.95
C PRO A 58 -3.49 0.43 19.09
N LEU A 59 -3.99 -0.11 17.96
CA LEU A 59 -5.12 -1.02 17.95
C LEU A 59 -4.81 -2.02 19.04
N SER A 60 -5.54 -1.92 20.16
CA SER A 60 -5.38 -2.83 21.28
C SER A 60 -5.79 -4.18 20.72
N LEU A 61 -4.79 -4.95 20.26
CA LEU A 61 -4.88 -6.34 19.89
C LEU A 61 -5.29 -7.08 21.16
N ARG A 62 -6.58 -7.01 21.50
CA ARG A 62 -7.20 -7.89 22.47
C ARG A 62 -7.05 -9.29 21.88
N ARG A 63 -6.06 -10.03 22.41
CA ARG A 63 -5.97 -11.48 22.27
C ARG A 63 -7.36 -12.05 22.59
N LEU A 64 -7.98 -12.66 21.59
CA LEU A 64 -9.03 -13.66 21.78
C LEU A 64 -8.37 -14.95 22.29
#